data_AF-A0A060CII9-F1
#
_entry.id   AF-A0A060CII9-F1
#
_cell.length_a   1.000
_cell.length_b   1.000
_cell.length_c   1.000
_cell.angle_alpha   90.00
_cell.angle_beta   90.00
_cell.angle_gamma   90.00
#
_symmetry.space_group_name_H-M   'P 1'
#
loop_
_entity.id
_entity.type
_entity.pdbx_description
1 polymer ?
#
loop_
_entity_poly.entity_id
_entity_poly.type
_entity_poly.pdbx_seq_one_letter_code
_entity_poly.pdbx_strand_id
1 'polypeptide(L)' 'MSSYNQVNGEYVGDSKHFLTDILRKEWGFKGLVMSDWGGVNDRVQALKAGLD' A
#
# COMPACT_ATOMS: atom_id res chain seq x y z
N MET A 1 7.15 4.62 -0.76
CA MET A 1 6.50 4.62 -2.08
C MET A 1 6.14 3.18 -2.41
N SER A 2 4.88 2.87 -2.74
CA SER A 2 4.47 1.51 -3.15
C SER A 2 4.88 1.21 -4.58
N SER A 3 5.16 -0.05 -4.92
CA SER A 3 5.51 -0.45 -6.29
C SER A 3 4.27 -0.63 -7.17
N TYR A 4 4.46 -0.60 -8.49
CA TYR A 4 3.40 -0.83 -9.48
C TYR A 4 2.87 -2.27 -9.52
N ASN A 5 3.73 -3.25 -9.20
CA ASN A 5 3.42 -4.65 -9.46
C ASN A 5 2.39 -5.22 -8.48
N GLN A 6 1.86 -6.37 -8.84
CA GLN A 6 1.12 -7.21 -7.92
C GLN A 6 2.05 -8.19 -7.20
N VAL A 7 1.65 -8.58 -6.01
CA VAL A 7 2.20 -9.74 -5.31
C VAL A 7 1.01 -10.63 -4.94
N ASN A 8 1.04 -11.90 -5.36
CA ASN A 8 -0.05 -12.85 -5.17
C ASN A 8 -1.42 -12.36 -5.70
N GLY A 9 -1.42 -11.59 -6.79
CA GLY A 9 -2.63 -11.09 -7.45
C GLY A 9 -3.21 -9.79 -6.88
N GLU A 10 -2.58 -9.19 -5.88
CA GLU A 10 -3.00 -7.91 -5.30
C GLU A 10 -1.95 -6.82 -5.57
N TYR A 11 -2.40 -5.65 -6.03
CA TYR A 11 -1.50 -4.50 -6.21
C TYR A 11 -0.93 -4.06 -4.86
N VAL A 12 0.38 -3.82 -4.79
CA VAL A 12 1.03 -3.45 -3.53
C VAL A 12 0.46 -2.16 -2.94
N GLY A 13 0.13 -1.18 -3.79
CA GLY A 13 -0.50 0.08 -3.38
C GLY A 13 -1.92 -0.05 -2.80
N ASP A 14 -2.59 -1.16 -3.07
CA ASP A 14 -3.98 -1.41 -2.65
C ASP A 14 -4.06 -2.48 -1.55
N SER A 15 -2.92 -3.05 -1.13
CA SER A 15 -2.87 -4.20 -0.22
C SER A 15 -2.69 -3.79 1.23
N LYS A 16 -3.74 -4.03 2.05
CA LYS A 16 -3.68 -3.83 3.50
C LYS A 16 -2.61 -4.70 4.16
N HIS A 17 -2.38 -5.90 3.64
CA HIS A 17 -1.40 -6.83 4.17
C HIS A 17 0.00 -6.20 4.16
N PHE A 18 0.40 -5.60 3.04
CA PHE A 18 1.70 -4.94 2.93
C PHE A 18 1.73 -3.57 3.63
N LEU A 19 0.78 -2.69 3.32
CA LEU A 19 0.87 -1.28 3.73
C LEU A 19 0.53 -1.04 5.19
N THR A 20 -0.30 -1.89 5.80
CA THR A 20 -0.72 -1.72 7.19
C THR A 20 -0.23 -2.84 8.08
N ASP A 21 -0.53 -4.11 7.73
CA ASP A 21 -0.25 -5.22 8.66
C ASP A 21 1.25 -5.42 8.84
N ILE A 22 2.02 -5.55 7.76
CA ILE A 22 3.49 -5.66 7.85
C ILE A 22 4.12 -4.29 8.17
N LEU A 23 3.97 -3.32 7.27
CA LEU A 23 4.74 -2.07 7.34
C LEU A 23 4.46 -1.27 8.63
N ARG A 24 3.20 -1.12 9.03
CA ARG A 24 2.82 -0.29 10.19
C ARG A 24 2.69 -1.07 11.49
N LYS A 25 2.07 -2.25 11.50
CA LYS A 25 1.84 -2.99 12.75
C LYS A 25 3.04 -3.83 13.15
N GLU A 26 3.63 -4.61 12.23
CA GLU A 26 4.79 -5.43 12.55
C GLU A 26 6.08 -4.61 12.65
N TRP A 27 6.35 -3.76 11.66
CA TRP A 27 7.61 -3.00 11.62
C TRP A 27 7.53 -1.62 12.27
N GLY A 28 6.32 -1.15 12.60
CA GLY A 28 6.14 0.09 13.32
C GLY A 28 6.38 1.37 12.50
N PHE A 29 6.37 1.32 11.17
CA PHE A 29 6.59 2.49 10.32
C PHE A 29 5.56 3.60 10.59
N LYS A 30 6.03 4.84 10.79
CA LYS A 30 5.22 6.02 11.14
C LYS A 30 5.20 7.12 10.06
N GLY A 31 5.89 6.90 8.95
CA GLY A 31 5.95 7.87 7.85
C GLY A 31 4.75 7.77 6.91
N LEU A 32 4.88 8.45 5.77
CA LEU A 32 3.89 8.45 4.70
C LEU A 32 4.18 7.38 3.64
N VAL A 33 3.13 6.82 3.04
CA VAL A 33 3.20 5.87 1.93
C VAL A 33 2.51 6.45 0.71
N MET A 34 3.29 7.08 -0.17
CA MET A 34 2.81 7.51 -1.49
C MET A 34 2.80 6.35 -2.50
N SER A 35 1.99 6.47 -3.55
CA SER A 35 2.11 5.58 -4.72
C SER A 35 3.29 5.97 -5.60
N ASP A 36 3.76 5.03 -6.42
CA ASP A 36 4.44 5.39 -7.66
C ASP A 36 3.47 6.14 -8.61
N TRP A 37 4.00 6.79 -9.64
CA TRP A 37 3.23 7.73 -10.47
C TRP A 37 2.12 7.05 -11.28
N GLY A 38 0.86 7.33 -10.92
CA GLY A 38 -0.31 6.67 -11.52
C GLY A 38 -0.56 5.25 -10.99
N GLY A 39 0.21 4.80 -10.00
CA GLY A 39 0.12 3.46 -9.40
C GLY A 39 -1.00 3.27 -8.38
N VAL A 40 -2.10 4.03 -8.48
CA VAL A 40 -3.30 3.82 -7.64
C VAL A 40 -4.39 3.20 -8.50
N ASN A 41 -4.62 1.90 -8.33
CA ASN A 41 -5.52 1.14 -9.21
C ASN A 41 -6.98 1.19 -8.70
N ASP A 42 -7.19 1.12 -7.39
CA ASP A 42 -8.48 1.41 -6.75
C ASP A 42 -8.29 2.42 -5.61
N ARG A 43 -8.84 3.63 -5.79
CA ARG A 43 -8.69 4.75 -4.85
C ARG A 43 -9.27 4.46 -3.47
N VAL A 44 -10.37 3.71 -3.39
CA VAL A 44 -11.06 3.42 -2.12
C VAL A 44 -10.34 2.30 -1.38
N GLN A 45 -9.92 1.26 -2.09
CA GLN A 45 -9.09 0.19 -1.52
C GLN A 45 -7.75 0.72 -1.02
N ALA A 46 -7.01 1.48 -1.85
CA ALA A 46 -5.72 2.05 -1.49
C ALA A 46 -5.77 2.87 -0.20
N LEU A 47 -6.77 3.74 -0.07
CA LEU A 47 -6.97 4.55 1.14
C LEU A 47 -7.23 3.67 2.37
N LYS A 48 -8.05 2.63 2.23
CA LYS A 48 -8.32 1.67 3.32
C LYS A 48 -7.10 0.80 3.66
N ALA A 49 -6.24 0.52 2.68
CA ALA A 49 -5.03 -0.27 2.83
C ALA A 49 -3.92 0.49 3.56
N GLY A 50 -3.94 1.82 3.54
CA GLY A 50 -2.98 2.68 4.23
C GLY A 50 -2.02 3.43 3.32
N LEU A 51 -2.39 3.59 2.03
CA LEU A 51 -1.75 4.54 1.12
C LEU A 51 -2.20 5.97 1.48
N ASP A 52 -1.22 6.86 1.71
CA ASP A 52 -1.42 8.27 2.07
C ASP A 52 -1.38 9.19 0.83
#